data_AF-A0A9X2JNQ5-F1
#
_entry.id   AF-A0A9X2JNQ5-F1
#
_cell.length_a   1.000
_cell.length_b   1.000
_cell.length_c   1.000
_cell.angle_alpha   90.00
_cell.angle_beta   90.00
_cell.angle_gamma   90.00
#
_symmetry.space_group_name_H-M   'P 1'
#
loop_
_entity.id
_entity.type
_entity.pdbx_description
1 polymer ?
#
loop_
_entity_poly.entity_id
_entity_poly.type
_entity_poly.pdbx_seq_one_letter_code
_entity_poly.pdbx_strand_id
1 'polypeptide(L)'
;HTLACHRAAFAERGLKAAWGRVVGLVVQPGLEFAPTHIDRFDMTAPDALSAALSDAPGIAFEAHSTDYQFDPVFPELARRHFAVLKVGPALTFAYRQALYALDEMSEWLDPSRSGHDLADTMERLMLEKPAYWENHYEGTAEALRHQRHFGYADRIRYYWPDETAQRALTDLFASLDRPVPAPMLRQFFAPSVIRRAETLQPEAASWARALVWAEIQEALTPYLFEVA
;
A
#
# COMPACT_ATOMS: atom_id res chain seq x y z
N HIS A 1 11.57 27.43 -9.34
CA HIS A 1 12.99 27.53 -8.91
C HIS A 1 13.76 26.24 -9.16
N THR A 2 13.35 25.10 -8.57
CA THR A 2 14.05 23.79 -8.67
C THR A 2 14.43 23.37 -10.11
N LEU A 3 13.49 23.45 -11.06
CA LEU A 3 13.75 23.10 -12.46
C LEU A 3 14.82 23.98 -13.10
N ALA A 4 14.80 25.29 -12.83
CA ALA A 4 15.78 26.23 -13.38
C ALA A 4 17.20 25.94 -12.85
N CYS A 5 17.33 25.70 -11.54
CA CYS A 5 18.60 25.33 -10.92
C CYS A 5 19.17 24.03 -11.49
N HIS A 6 18.34 22.99 -11.65
CA HIS A 6 18.80 21.73 -12.23
C HIS A 6 19.16 21.89 -13.71
N ARG A 7 18.38 22.65 -14.49
CA ARG A 7 18.69 22.93 -15.89
C ARG A 7 20.06 23.61 -16.03
N ALA A 8 20.35 24.61 -15.19
CA ALA A 8 21.65 25.28 -15.15
C ALA A 8 22.78 24.30 -14.76
N ALA A 9 22.60 23.54 -13.69
CA ALA A 9 23.60 22.59 -13.20
C ALA A 9 23.89 21.44 -14.19
N PHE A 10 22.91 21.03 -14.99
CA PHE A 10 23.11 20.08 -16.09
C PHE A 10 23.89 20.74 -17.22
N ALA A 11 23.56 21.98 -17.60
CA ALA A 11 24.25 22.71 -18.66
C ALA A 11 25.72 22.98 -18.33
N GLU A 12 26.04 23.36 -17.09
CA GLU A 12 27.41 23.58 -16.60
C GLU A 12 28.29 22.34 -16.69
N ARG A 13 27.69 21.14 -16.56
CA ARG A 13 28.38 19.85 -16.69
C ARG A 13 28.37 19.30 -18.12
N GLY A 14 27.86 20.05 -19.10
CA GLY A 14 27.73 19.58 -20.48
C GLY A 14 26.64 18.52 -20.71
N LEU A 15 25.73 18.32 -19.75
CA LEU A 15 24.71 17.26 -19.75
C LEU A 15 23.38 17.68 -20.42
N LYS A 16 23.41 18.57 -21.41
CA LYS A 16 22.20 19.09 -22.08
C LYS A 16 21.34 17.98 -22.69
N ALA A 17 21.95 16.95 -23.28
CA ALA A 17 21.23 15.81 -23.83
C ALA A 17 20.51 14.99 -22.74
N ALA A 18 21.08 14.90 -21.53
CA ALA A 18 20.43 14.23 -20.40
C ALA A 18 19.28 15.05 -19.82
N TRP A 19 19.39 16.38 -19.82
CA TRP A 19 18.28 17.26 -19.43
C TRP A 19 17.02 17.02 -20.25
N GLY A 20 17.16 16.74 -21.55
CA GLY A 20 16.02 16.39 -22.42
C GLY A 20 15.30 15.09 -22.06
N ARG A 21 15.82 14.30 -21.11
CA ARG A 21 15.18 13.08 -20.57
C ARG A 21 14.59 13.26 -19.17
N VAL A 22 14.65 14.47 -18.61
CA VAL A 22 13.96 14.78 -17.35
C VAL A 22 12.47 14.92 -17.66
N VAL A 23 11.65 14.06 -17.05
CA VAL A 23 10.20 13.99 -17.32
C VAL A 23 9.33 14.20 -16.07
N GLY A 24 9.95 14.31 -14.90
CA GLY A 24 9.27 14.33 -13.62
C GLY A 24 9.84 15.37 -12.67
N LEU A 25 8.96 16.03 -11.90
CA LEU A 25 9.31 16.83 -10.74
C LEU A 25 8.52 16.32 -9.53
N VAL A 26 9.21 15.89 -8.49
CA VAL A 26 8.55 15.51 -7.23
C VAL A 26 8.09 16.77 -6.51
N VAL A 27 6.79 16.82 -6.18
CA VAL A 27 6.18 17.90 -5.38
C VAL A 27 5.19 17.30 -4.39
N GLN A 28 4.81 18.07 -3.37
CA GLN A 28 3.80 17.67 -2.37
C GLN A 28 2.44 18.29 -2.75
N PRO A 29 1.47 17.50 -3.27
CA PRO A 29 0.13 18.00 -3.63
C PRO A 29 -0.76 18.38 -2.44
N GLY A 30 -0.33 18.13 -1.20
CA GLY A 30 -1.16 18.35 -0.01
C GLY A 30 -1.95 17.11 0.39
N LEU A 31 -1.32 15.94 0.25
CA LEU A 31 -1.81 14.66 0.76
C LEU A 31 -0.64 13.94 1.44
N GLU A 32 -0.96 13.17 2.48
CA GLU A 32 0.02 12.41 3.25
C GLU A 32 -0.73 11.37 4.09
N PHE A 33 0.00 10.53 4.81
CA PHE A 33 -0.55 9.70 5.87
C PHE A 33 0.49 9.54 6.97
N ALA A 34 0.00 9.46 8.20
CA ALA A 34 0.77 9.11 9.38
C ALA A 34 0.27 7.77 9.93
N PRO A 35 0.87 7.20 10.99
CA PRO A 35 0.45 5.90 11.52
C PRO A 35 -1.04 5.77 11.81
N THR A 36 -1.72 6.85 12.22
CA THR A 36 -3.12 6.80 12.70
C THR A 36 -4.07 7.74 11.96
N HIS A 37 -3.62 8.49 10.95
CA HIS A 37 -4.49 9.36 10.16
C HIS A 37 -4.01 9.48 8.71
N ILE A 38 -4.90 9.93 7.84
CA ILE A 38 -4.65 10.17 6.42
C ILE A 38 -5.03 11.62 6.13
N ASP A 39 -4.09 12.39 5.60
CA ASP A 39 -4.34 13.73 5.08
C ASP A 39 -4.90 13.61 3.67
N ARG A 40 -6.18 13.96 3.54
CA ARG A 40 -6.93 13.80 2.30
C ARG A 40 -6.63 14.93 1.34
N PHE A 41 -6.44 14.59 0.07
CA PHE A 41 -6.31 15.59 -0.98
C PHE A 41 -7.59 16.44 -1.08
N ASP A 42 -7.45 17.76 -0.95
CA ASP A 42 -8.56 18.69 -1.13
C ASP A 42 -8.78 18.98 -2.62
N MET A 43 -9.74 18.27 -3.21
CA MET A 43 -10.12 18.47 -4.61
C MET A 43 -10.75 19.84 -4.89
N THR A 44 -11.19 20.57 -3.86
CA THR A 44 -11.76 21.92 -4.02
C THR A 44 -10.69 23.02 -4.01
N ALA A 45 -9.49 22.71 -3.51
CA ALA A 45 -8.38 23.65 -3.50
C ALA A 45 -7.98 24.03 -4.93
N PRO A 46 -7.59 25.30 -5.19
CA PRO A 46 -7.16 25.74 -6.51
C PRO A 46 -5.87 25.04 -6.95
N ASP A 47 -5.75 24.77 -8.25
CA ASP A 47 -4.54 24.20 -8.82
C ASP A 47 -3.45 25.27 -9.01
N ALA A 48 -2.70 25.53 -7.94
CA ALA A 48 -1.59 26.48 -7.94
C ALA A 48 -0.28 25.88 -8.50
N LEU A 49 -0.17 24.55 -8.57
CA LEU A 49 1.08 23.87 -8.94
C LEU A 49 1.25 23.79 -10.45
N SER A 50 0.19 23.51 -11.21
CA SER A 50 0.27 23.34 -12.68
C SER A 50 0.95 24.51 -13.40
N ALA A 51 0.77 25.74 -12.92
CA ALA A 51 1.44 26.93 -13.46
C ALA A 51 2.98 26.83 -13.43
N ALA A 52 3.56 26.07 -12.50
CA ALA A 52 5.01 25.86 -12.39
C ALA A 52 5.59 25.02 -13.55
N LEU A 53 4.75 24.33 -14.32
CA LEU A 53 5.16 23.54 -15.49
C LEU A 53 5.00 24.28 -16.83
N SER A 54 4.52 25.53 -16.83
CA SER A 54 4.20 26.28 -18.06
C SER A 54 5.38 26.37 -19.05
N ASP A 55 6.61 26.49 -18.54
CA ASP A 55 7.85 26.59 -19.34
C ASP A 55 8.65 25.27 -19.41
N ALA A 56 8.01 24.16 -19.06
CA ALA A 56 8.62 22.84 -18.95
C ALA A 56 7.82 21.76 -19.71
N PRO A 57 7.62 21.91 -21.03
CA PRO A 57 6.92 20.91 -21.82
C PRO A 57 7.62 19.54 -21.70
N GLY A 58 6.82 18.49 -21.54
CA GLY A 58 7.32 17.11 -21.35
C GLY A 58 7.70 16.77 -19.91
N ILE A 59 7.53 17.68 -18.95
CA ILE A 59 7.68 17.40 -17.51
C ILE A 59 6.30 17.34 -16.87
N ALA A 60 6.05 16.30 -16.07
CA ALA A 60 4.87 16.14 -15.22
C ALA A 60 5.29 16.12 -13.74
N PHE A 61 4.31 16.17 -12.84
CA PHE A 61 4.55 15.95 -11.42
C PHE A 61 4.57 14.46 -11.07
N GLU A 62 5.39 14.14 -10.07
CA GLU A 62 5.40 12.87 -9.37
C GLU A 62 4.94 13.10 -7.93
N ALA A 63 3.87 12.42 -7.51
CA ALA A 63 3.37 12.45 -6.14
C ALA A 63 3.83 11.21 -5.38
N HIS A 64 4.37 11.43 -4.19
CA HIS A 64 4.68 10.38 -3.21
C HIS A 64 3.54 10.28 -2.20
N SER A 65 3.48 9.17 -1.46
CA SER A 65 2.53 8.98 -0.37
C SER A 65 1.05 9.10 -0.80
N THR A 66 0.73 8.73 -2.04
CA THR A 66 -0.65 8.80 -2.56
C THR A 66 -1.57 7.71 -2.00
N ASP A 67 -1.02 6.83 -1.18
CA ASP A 67 -1.70 5.71 -0.54
C ASP A 67 -2.98 6.14 0.19
N TYR A 68 -3.95 5.22 0.23
CA TYR A 68 -5.20 5.32 0.98
C TYR A 68 -6.18 6.42 0.57
N GLN A 69 -5.87 7.24 -0.45
CA GLN A 69 -6.77 8.28 -0.95
C GLN A 69 -8.06 7.69 -1.55
N PHE A 70 -9.11 8.52 -1.67
CA PHE A 70 -10.37 8.07 -2.27
C PHE A 70 -10.26 7.97 -3.78
N ASP A 71 -11.01 7.05 -4.40
CA ASP A 71 -10.96 6.77 -5.83
C ASP A 71 -11.02 8.02 -6.73
N PRO A 72 -11.87 9.05 -6.47
CA PRO A 72 -11.92 10.25 -7.31
C PRO A 72 -10.64 11.13 -7.25
N VAL A 73 -9.77 10.93 -6.27
CA VAL A 73 -8.54 11.73 -6.09
C VAL A 73 -7.53 11.42 -7.20
N PHE A 74 -7.38 10.16 -7.61
CA PHE A 74 -6.38 9.76 -8.59
C PHE A 74 -6.58 10.39 -9.98
N PRO A 75 -7.80 10.39 -10.57
CA PRO A 75 -8.03 11.12 -11.83
C PRO A 75 -7.92 12.64 -11.65
N GLU A 76 -8.30 13.19 -10.49
CA GLU A 76 -8.14 14.63 -10.23
C GLU A 76 -6.66 15.03 -10.14
N LEU A 77 -5.80 14.23 -9.52
CA LEU A 77 -4.35 14.41 -9.53
C LEU A 77 -3.80 14.37 -10.95
N ALA A 78 -4.22 13.40 -11.77
CA ALA A 78 -3.80 13.32 -13.17
C ALA A 78 -4.23 14.56 -13.98
N ARG A 79 -5.44 15.06 -13.76
CA ARG A 79 -5.94 16.30 -14.36
C ARG A 79 -5.07 17.52 -14.00
N ARG A 80 -4.44 17.51 -12.82
CA ARG A 80 -3.49 18.52 -12.33
C ARG A 80 -2.02 18.18 -12.62
N HIS A 81 -1.78 17.41 -13.68
CA HIS A 81 -0.45 17.03 -14.19
C HIS A 81 0.38 16.12 -13.27
N PHE A 82 -0.20 15.47 -12.27
CA PHE A 82 0.46 14.39 -11.55
C PHE A 82 0.35 13.08 -12.34
N ALA A 83 1.31 12.86 -13.24
CA ALA A 83 1.32 11.68 -14.11
C ALA A 83 1.92 10.43 -13.45
N VAL A 84 2.71 10.60 -12.38
CA VAL A 84 3.29 9.50 -11.62
C VAL A 84 2.75 9.53 -10.20
N LEU A 85 1.90 8.56 -9.87
CA LEU A 85 1.29 8.40 -8.56
C LEU A 85 1.94 7.20 -7.87
N LYS A 86 2.78 7.44 -6.87
CA LYS A 86 3.47 6.36 -6.16
C LYS A 86 2.60 5.79 -5.04
N VAL A 87 2.49 4.47 -5.03
CA VAL A 87 1.82 3.66 -4.02
C VAL A 87 2.77 2.59 -3.52
N GLY A 88 2.68 2.26 -2.23
CA GLY A 88 3.50 1.22 -1.62
C GLY A 88 2.84 0.67 -0.35
N PRO A 89 2.86 1.41 0.77
CA PRO A 89 2.22 1.01 2.02
C PRO A 89 0.77 0.52 1.88
N ALA A 90 -0.06 1.11 1.03
CA ALA A 90 -1.44 0.62 0.83
C ALA A 90 -1.49 -0.82 0.31
N LEU A 91 -0.53 -1.22 -0.53
CA LEU A 91 -0.51 -2.58 -1.10
C LEU A 91 -0.11 -3.61 -0.04
N THR A 92 0.92 -3.33 0.76
CA THR A 92 1.36 -4.24 1.83
C THR A 92 0.45 -4.20 3.07
N PHE A 93 -0.27 -3.09 3.27
CA PHE A 93 -1.35 -3.01 4.25
C PHE A 93 -2.53 -3.91 3.85
N ALA A 94 -2.96 -3.88 2.58
CA ALA A 94 -3.98 -4.78 2.05
C ALA A 94 -3.55 -6.26 2.15
N TYR A 95 -2.28 -6.55 1.82
CA TYR A 95 -1.68 -7.87 2.03
C TYR A 95 -1.83 -8.35 3.49
N ARG A 96 -1.45 -7.50 4.46
CA ARG A 96 -1.60 -7.81 5.89
C ARG A 96 -3.07 -8.03 6.28
N GLN A 97 -4.00 -7.20 5.81
CA GLN A 97 -5.43 -7.35 6.11
C GLN A 97 -5.94 -8.72 5.67
N ALA A 98 -5.64 -9.12 4.43
CA ALA A 98 -6.04 -10.42 3.92
C ALA A 98 -5.44 -11.56 4.76
N LEU A 99 -4.16 -11.47 5.11
CA LEU A 99 -3.52 -12.49 5.94
C LEU A 99 -4.12 -12.60 7.34
N TYR A 100 -4.44 -11.48 7.99
CA TYR A 100 -5.03 -11.50 9.33
C TYR A 100 -6.47 -12.03 9.29
N ALA A 101 -7.23 -11.69 8.26
CA ALA A 101 -8.54 -12.28 8.03
C ALA A 101 -8.46 -13.81 7.83
N LEU A 102 -7.47 -14.28 7.06
CA LEU A 102 -7.22 -15.71 6.88
C LEU A 102 -6.76 -16.40 8.18
N ASP A 103 -5.94 -15.73 8.99
CA ASP A 103 -5.49 -16.24 10.29
C ASP A 103 -6.69 -16.43 11.23
N GLU A 104 -7.57 -15.44 11.34
CA GLU A 104 -8.79 -15.51 12.14
C GLU A 104 -9.75 -16.60 11.62
N MET A 105 -9.91 -16.70 10.31
CA MET A 105 -10.67 -17.78 9.68
C MET A 105 -10.12 -19.17 10.01
N SER A 106 -8.82 -19.31 10.25
CA SER A 106 -8.19 -20.61 10.46
C SER A 106 -8.71 -21.32 11.72
N GLU A 107 -9.09 -20.58 12.77
CA GLU A 107 -9.70 -21.13 14.00
C GLU A 107 -11.08 -21.76 13.73
N TRP A 108 -11.90 -21.11 12.92
CA TRP A 108 -13.23 -21.61 12.57
C TRP A 108 -13.18 -22.89 11.72
N LEU A 109 -12.10 -23.06 10.96
CA LEU A 109 -11.86 -24.28 10.19
C LEU A 109 -11.23 -25.37 11.06
N ASP A 110 -10.29 -24.99 11.93
CA ASP A 110 -9.59 -25.87 12.87
C ASP A 110 -9.62 -25.27 14.29
N PRO A 111 -10.51 -25.76 15.18
CA PRO A 111 -10.60 -25.26 16.54
C PRO A 111 -9.34 -25.47 17.41
N SER A 112 -8.33 -26.18 16.91
CA SER A 112 -7.03 -26.30 17.60
C SER A 112 -6.10 -25.10 17.35
N ARG A 113 -6.41 -24.25 16.37
CA ARG A 113 -5.69 -23.00 16.07
C ARG A 113 -6.24 -21.84 16.88
N SER A 114 -5.42 -20.81 17.11
CA SER A 114 -5.81 -19.66 17.94
C SER A 114 -6.57 -18.56 17.21
N GLY A 115 -6.53 -18.55 15.87
CA GLY A 115 -7.05 -17.43 15.07
C GLY A 115 -6.13 -16.20 15.02
N HIS A 116 -5.02 -16.21 15.74
CA HIS A 116 -4.07 -15.10 15.84
C HIS A 116 -2.59 -15.55 15.78
N ASP A 117 -2.32 -16.78 15.33
CA ASP A 117 -0.97 -17.37 15.35
C ASP A 117 0.03 -16.55 14.52
N LEU A 118 -0.40 -16.04 13.36
CA LEU A 118 0.41 -15.16 12.52
C LEU A 118 0.56 -13.79 13.18
N ALA A 119 -0.52 -13.20 13.67
CA ALA A 119 -0.49 -11.88 14.30
C ALA A 119 0.45 -11.86 15.53
N ASP A 120 0.37 -12.88 16.39
CA ASP A 120 1.23 -13.03 17.56
C ASP A 120 2.69 -13.28 17.19
N THR A 121 2.93 -14.04 16.12
CA THR A 121 4.29 -14.24 15.59
C THR A 121 4.89 -12.92 15.10
N MET A 122 4.11 -12.11 14.38
CA MET A 122 4.55 -10.81 13.93
C MET A 122 4.79 -9.85 15.09
N GLU A 123 3.94 -9.86 16.13
CA GLU A 123 4.14 -9.03 17.32
C GLU A 123 5.47 -9.35 18.02
N ARG A 124 5.74 -10.63 18.29
CA ARG A 124 7.02 -11.05 18.90
C ARG A 124 8.20 -10.59 18.05
N LEU A 125 8.15 -10.85 16.74
CA LEU A 125 9.22 -10.48 15.82
C LEU A 125 9.46 -8.96 15.78
N MET A 126 8.39 -8.17 15.75
CA MET A 126 8.50 -6.71 15.73
C MET A 126 9.04 -6.16 17.05
N LEU A 127 8.71 -6.76 18.20
CA LEU A 127 9.28 -6.40 19.50
C LEU A 127 10.75 -6.79 19.62
N GLU A 128 11.16 -7.95 19.09
CA GLU A 128 12.56 -8.41 19.08
C GLU A 128 13.45 -7.55 18.18
N LYS A 129 12.91 -7.02 17.08
CA LYS A 129 13.66 -6.26 16.08
C LYS A 129 13.02 -4.89 15.84
N PRO A 130 13.08 -3.94 16.79
CA PRO A 130 12.26 -2.71 16.75
C PRO A 130 12.70 -1.65 15.73
N ALA A 131 13.90 -1.78 15.16
CA ALA A 131 14.55 -0.76 14.31
C ALA A 131 13.70 -0.26 13.12
N TYR A 132 12.80 -1.08 12.58
CA TYR A 132 11.95 -0.66 11.45
C TYR A 132 10.73 0.17 11.86
N TRP A 133 10.34 0.21 13.14
CA TRP A 133 9.14 0.91 13.60
C TRP A 133 9.36 1.88 14.76
N GLU A 134 10.38 1.71 15.60
CA GLU A 134 10.54 2.47 16.84
C GLU A 134 10.62 3.99 16.67
N ASN A 135 11.20 4.46 15.56
CA ASN A 135 11.28 5.90 15.23
C ASN A 135 10.07 6.42 14.44
N HIS A 136 9.05 5.57 14.22
CA HIS A 136 7.85 5.91 13.45
C HIS A 136 6.57 5.91 14.29
N TYR A 137 6.58 5.25 15.44
CA TYR A 137 5.41 5.10 16.30
C TYR A 137 5.68 5.64 17.69
N GLU A 138 4.68 6.29 18.27
CA GLU A 138 4.77 6.90 19.59
C GLU A 138 3.51 6.60 20.42
N GLY A 139 3.61 6.77 21.74
CA GLY A 139 2.48 6.65 22.66
C GLY A 139 2.62 5.53 23.68
N THR A 140 1.48 5.09 24.23
CA THR A 140 1.42 4.01 25.23
C THR A 140 1.78 2.66 24.62
N ALA A 141 2.10 1.66 25.44
CA ALA A 141 2.36 0.30 24.97
C ALA A 141 1.22 -0.27 24.11
N GLU A 142 -0.03 0.03 24.50
CA GLU A 142 -1.23 -0.33 23.75
C GLU A 142 -1.29 0.40 22.40
N ALA A 143 -1.07 1.72 22.37
CA ALA A 143 -1.04 2.50 21.14
C ALA A 143 0.07 2.04 20.19
N LEU A 144 1.24 1.66 20.72
CA LEU A 144 2.34 1.11 19.92
C LEU A 144 1.98 -0.25 19.34
N ARG A 145 1.32 -1.13 20.11
CA ARG A 145 0.81 -2.41 19.59
C ARG A 145 -0.19 -2.18 18.47
N HIS A 146 -1.14 -1.26 18.65
CA HIS A 146 -2.09 -0.93 17.58
C HIS A 146 -1.38 -0.38 16.33
N GLN A 147 -0.37 0.47 16.47
CA GLN A 147 0.36 1.01 15.32
C GLN A 147 1.23 -0.04 14.62
N ARG A 148 1.82 -0.99 15.34
CA ARG A 148 2.57 -2.11 14.74
C ARG A 148 1.71 -2.96 13.82
N HIS A 149 0.49 -3.26 14.24
CA HIS A 149 -0.42 -4.09 13.47
C HIS A 149 -1.26 -3.29 12.48
N PHE A 150 -1.85 -2.17 12.87
CA PHE A 150 -2.90 -1.49 12.12
C PHE A 150 -2.52 -0.09 11.61
N GLY A 151 -1.28 0.35 11.82
CA GLY A 151 -0.87 1.70 11.43
C GLY A 151 -0.71 1.85 9.91
N TYR A 152 -1.16 2.98 9.35
CA TYR A 152 -1.05 3.30 7.92
C TYR A 152 0.39 3.49 7.44
N ALA A 153 1.34 3.75 8.35
CA ALA A 153 2.76 3.75 7.99
C ALA A 153 3.26 2.34 7.61
N ASP A 154 2.50 1.29 7.92
CA ASP A 154 2.66 -0.10 7.51
C ASP A 154 4.09 -0.64 7.74
N ARG A 155 4.69 -0.33 8.88
CA ARG A 155 6.08 -0.70 9.18
C ARG A 155 6.27 -2.21 9.31
N ILE A 156 5.20 -2.97 9.53
CA ILE A 156 5.20 -4.42 9.51
C ILE A 156 5.68 -5.00 8.16
N ARG A 157 5.59 -4.26 7.05
CA ARG A 157 6.04 -4.73 5.73
C ARG A 157 7.52 -5.14 5.67
N TYR A 158 8.36 -4.54 6.50
CA TYR A 158 9.79 -4.85 6.55
C TYR A 158 10.10 -6.20 7.20
N TYR A 159 9.11 -6.80 7.86
CA TYR A 159 9.26 -8.07 8.58
C TYR A 159 8.77 -9.26 7.76
N TRP A 160 7.99 -9.06 6.69
CA TRP A 160 7.53 -10.17 5.86
C TRP A 160 8.66 -11.03 5.28
N PRO A 161 9.83 -10.49 4.86
CA PRO A 161 10.94 -11.32 4.38
C PRO A 161 11.66 -12.12 5.47
N ASP A 162 11.38 -11.89 6.76
CA ASP A 162 12.00 -12.64 7.85
C ASP A 162 11.61 -14.12 7.81
N GLU A 163 12.55 -15.02 8.07
CA GLU A 163 12.28 -16.46 8.02
C GLU A 163 11.18 -16.90 8.99
N THR A 164 11.06 -16.23 10.14
CA THR A 164 10.02 -16.52 11.14
C THR A 164 8.64 -16.16 10.59
N ALA A 165 8.52 -15.02 9.92
CA ALA A 165 7.28 -14.62 9.26
C ALA A 165 6.96 -15.56 8.09
N GLN A 166 7.95 -15.91 7.26
CA GLN A 166 7.76 -16.83 6.13
C GLN A 166 7.31 -18.23 6.55
N ARG A 167 7.84 -18.76 7.67
CA ARG A 167 7.37 -20.03 8.26
C ARG A 167 5.92 -19.93 8.70
N ALA A 168 5.58 -18.89 9.48
CA ALA A 168 4.20 -18.69 9.94
C ALA A 168 3.20 -18.53 8.78
N LEU A 169 3.59 -17.86 7.68
CA LEU A 169 2.78 -17.77 6.47
C LEU A 169 2.58 -19.13 5.80
N THR A 170 3.64 -19.94 5.72
CA THR A 170 3.55 -21.29 5.16
C THR A 170 2.61 -22.17 5.98
N ASP A 171 2.74 -22.13 7.31
CA ASP A 171 1.87 -22.88 8.23
C ASP A 171 0.41 -22.41 8.12
N LEU A 172 0.17 -21.10 8.02
CA LEU A 172 -1.17 -20.55 7.80
C LEU A 172 -1.76 -21.07 6.49
N PHE A 173 -1.06 -20.92 5.36
CA PHE A 173 -1.59 -21.37 4.06
C PHE A 173 -1.78 -22.88 4.01
N ALA A 174 -0.93 -23.67 4.67
CA ALA A 174 -1.10 -25.11 4.77
C ALA A 174 -2.36 -25.51 5.56
N SER A 175 -2.76 -24.72 6.57
CA SER A 175 -3.99 -24.96 7.33
C SER A 175 -5.29 -24.65 6.56
N LEU A 176 -5.17 -24.00 5.39
CA LEU A 176 -6.26 -23.53 4.54
C LEU A 176 -6.38 -24.36 3.25
N ASP A 177 -6.07 -25.66 3.34
CA ASP A 177 -6.04 -26.59 2.19
C ASP A 177 -7.41 -27.14 1.78
N ARG A 178 -8.42 -27.01 2.64
CA ARG A 178 -9.79 -27.49 2.42
C ARG A 178 -10.72 -26.40 1.88
N PRO A 179 -11.81 -26.78 1.18
CA PRO A 179 -12.85 -25.85 0.78
C PRO A 179 -13.49 -25.14 1.98
N VAL A 180 -13.81 -23.86 1.82
CA VAL A 180 -14.47 -23.04 2.84
C VAL A 180 -15.90 -22.69 2.40
N PRO A 181 -16.90 -22.70 3.31
CA PRO A 181 -18.26 -22.30 2.97
C PRO A 181 -18.33 -20.83 2.52
N ALA A 182 -19.04 -20.55 1.43
CA ALA A 182 -19.19 -19.18 0.91
C ALA A 182 -19.72 -18.14 1.93
N PRO A 183 -20.64 -18.47 2.86
CA PRO A 183 -21.07 -17.53 3.90
C PRO A 183 -19.92 -17.10 4.83
N MET A 184 -18.96 -17.99 5.08
CA MET A 184 -17.79 -17.67 5.90
C MET A 184 -16.88 -16.68 5.19
N LEU A 185 -16.61 -16.86 3.88
CA LEU A 185 -15.85 -15.88 3.11
C LEU A 185 -16.48 -14.47 3.18
N ARG A 186 -17.81 -14.39 3.08
CA ARG A 186 -18.56 -13.12 3.15
C ARG A 186 -18.49 -12.44 4.53
N GLN A 187 -18.14 -13.16 5.58
CA GLN A 187 -17.96 -12.58 6.91
C GLN A 187 -16.64 -11.79 7.01
N PHE A 188 -15.60 -12.22 6.28
CA PHE A 188 -14.25 -11.70 6.40
C PHE A 188 -13.80 -10.83 5.22
N PHE A 189 -14.33 -11.08 4.02
CA PHE A 189 -13.90 -10.42 2.79
C PHE A 189 -15.06 -9.69 2.09
N ALA A 190 -14.73 -8.55 1.50
CA ALA A 190 -15.69 -7.78 0.71
C ALA A 190 -16.17 -8.59 -0.52
N PRO A 191 -17.42 -8.40 -0.97
CA PRO A 191 -17.93 -9.09 -2.16
C PRO A 191 -17.10 -8.85 -3.43
N SER A 192 -16.45 -7.69 -3.59
CA SER A 192 -15.56 -7.41 -4.73
C SER A 192 -14.29 -8.28 -4.69
N VAL A 193 -13.66 -8.41 -3.52
CA VAL A 193 -12.50 -9.26 -3.27
C VAL A 193 -12.83 -10.72 -3.57
N ILE A 194 -13.96 -11.24 -3.07
CA ILE A 194 -14.37 -12.63 -3.30
C ILE A 194 -14.54 -12.91 -4.80
N ARG A 195 -15.30 -12.07 -5.52
CA ARG A 195 -15.50 -12.22 -6.97
C ARG A 195 -14.18 -12.17 -7.74
N ARG A 196 -13.28 -11.27 -7.35
CA ARG A 196 -11.96 -11.16 -7.98
C ARG A 196 -11.11 -12.40 -7.69
N ALA A 197 -11.13 -12.92 -6.47
CA ALA A 197 -10.39 -14.12 -6.09
C ALA A 197 -10.84 -15.35 -6.89
N GLU A 198 -12.13 -15.50 -7.17
CA GLU A 198 -12.66 -16.57 -8.03
C GLU A 198 -12.00 -16.56 -9.43
N THR A 199 -11.70 -15.38 -9.98
CA THR A 199 -11.03 -15.23 -11.28
C THR A 199 -9.53 -15.47 -11.23
N LEU A 200 -8.89 -15.30 -10.06
CA LEU A 200 -7.44 -15.44 -9.85
C LEU A 200 -7.03 -16.83 -9.36
N GLN A 201 -7.99 -17.67 -8.98
CA GLN A 201 -7.72 -18.97 -8.39
C GLN A 201 -6.89 -19.91 -9.28
N PRO A 202 -7.08 -19.97 -10.62
CA PRO A 202 -6.26 -20.80 -11.49
C PRO A 202 -4.76 -20.47 -11.42
N GLU A 203 -4.41 -19.18 -11.29
CA GLU A 203 -3.04 -18.69 -11.23
C GLU A 203 -2.46 -18.70 -9.81
N ALA A 204 -3.31 -18.52 -8.79
CA ALA A 204 -2.89 -18.37 -7.40
C ALA A 204 -2.56 -19.69 -6.70
N ALA A 205 -2.83 -20.84 -7.32
CA ALA A 205 -2.68 -22.21 -6.82
C ALA A 205 -3.59 -22.59 -5.62
N SER A 206 -4.07 -21.64 -4.82
CA SER A 206 -5.07 -21.87 -3.77
C SER A 206 -6.06 -20.72 -3.65
N TRP A 207 -7.26 -21.01 -3.11
CA TRP A 207 -8.29 -20.00 -2.86
C TRP A 207 -7.83 -18.93 -1.86
N ALA A 208 -7.05 -19.32 -0.84
CA ALA A 208 -6.52 -18.40 0.16
C ALA A 208 -5.51 -17.42 -0.46
N ARG A 209 -4.61 -17.90 -1.33
CA ARG A 209 -3.68 -17.03 -2.07
C ARG A 209 -4.43 -16.11 -3.05
N ALA A 210 -5.49 -16.62 -3.67
CA ALA A 210 -6.32 -15.82 -4.57
C ALA A 210 -6.99 -14.65 -3.84
N LEU A 211 -7.46 -14.84 -2.61
CA LEU A 211 -8.02 -13.76 -1.76
C LEU A 211 -6.96 -12.70 -1.44
N VAL A 212 -5.75 -13.11 -1.08
CA VAL A 212 -4.65 -12.16 -0.82
C VAL A 212 -4.32 -11.33 -2.06
N TRP A 213 -4.24 -11.96 -3.23
CA TRP A 213 -4.01 -11.25 -4.49
C TRP A 213 -5.16 -10.31 -4.84
N ALA A 214 -6.40 -10.77 -4.61
CA ALA A 214 -7.59 -9.96 -4.84
C ALA A 214 -7.62 -8.71 -3.95
N GLU A 215 -7.29 -8.83 -2.66
CA GLU A 215 -7.24 -7.69 -1.73
C GLU A 215 -6.21 -6.64 -2.18
N ILE A 216 -5.02 -7.08 -2.60
CA ILE A 216 -3.98 -6.18 -3.14
C ILE A 216 -4.47 -5.52 -4.43
N GLN A 217 -5.11 -6.26 -5.33
CA GLN A 217 -5.63 -5.71 -6.57
C GLN A 217 -6.79 -4.72 -6.35
N GLU A 218 -7.63 -4.93 -5.34
CA GLU A 218 -8.65 -3.96 -4.96
C GLU A 218 -8.00 -2.66 -4.48
N ALA A 219 -6.95 -2.72 -3.65
CA ALA A 219 -6.18 -1.54 -3.24
C ALA A 219 -5.47 -0.83 -4.41
N LEU A 220 -5.09 -1.57 -5.46
CA LEU A 220 -4.48 -1.00 -6.66
C LEU A 220 -5.50 -0.43 -7.66
N THR A 221 -6.74 -0.92 -7.65
CA THR A 221 -7.76 -0.58 -8.65
C THR A 221 -7.97 0.93 -8.83
N PRO A 222 -8.00 1.75 -7.76
CA PRO A 222 -8.17 3.20 -7.90
C PRO A 222 -7.07 3.90 -8.73
N TYR A 223 -5.88 3.29 -8.85
CA TYR A 223 -4.77 3.80 -9.66
C TYR A 223 -4.89 3.46 -11.15
N LEU A 224 -5.78 2.55 -11.53
CA LEU A 224 -5.97 2.04 -12.89
C LEU A 224 -7.20 2.67 -13.57
N PHE A 225 -7.41 3.96 -13.34
CA PHE A 225 -8.52 4.71 -13.93
C PHE A 225 -8.29 4.99 -15.42
N GLU A 226 -9.39 5.10 -16.16
CA GLU A 226 -9.35 5.58 -17.55
C GLU A 226 -9.27 7.11 -17.54
N VAL A 227 -8.33 7.66 -18.32
CA VAL A 227 -8.29 9.10 -18.59
C VAL A 227 -9.28 9.37 -19.71
N ALA A 228 -10.37 10.08 -19.38
CA ALA A 228 -11.35 10.56 -20.34
C ALA A 228 -10.79 11.66 -21.25
#